data_AF-A0A946F8J9-F1
#
_entry.id   AF-A0A946F8J9-F1
#
_cell.length_a   1.000
_cell.length_b   1.000
_cell.length_c   1.000
_cell.angle_alpha   90.00
_cell.angle_beta   90.00
_cell.angle_gamma   90.00
#
_symmetry.space_group_name_H-M   'P 1'
#
loop_
_entity.id
_entity.type
_entity.pdbx_description
1 polymer ?
#
loop_
_entity_poly.entity_id
_entity_poly.type
_entity_poly.pdbx_seq_one_letter_code
_entity_poly.pdbx_strand_id
1 'polypeptide(L)'
;MINFFSKYKFIFYLSNIILLVLYLFPGSLLGCYLYNDCQLQPQLTKDFLVSTNHLYAFSLLSIIGFFTYNDSKKLNFLNIYLVLLSIILEILHIFIPARGFEFPDLFGNLLGVLIILMINFFYRKYENLEN
;
A
#
# COMPACT_ATOMS: atom_id res chain seq x y z
N MET A 1 -6.31 -11.72 18.41
CA MET A 1 -6.54 -10.87 17.22
C MET A 1 -7.98 -10.36 17.16
N ILE A 2 -8.20 -9.05 17.02
CA ILE A 2 -9.54 -8.44 16.95
C ILE A 2 -10.23 -8.90 15.66
N ASN A 3 -11.32 -9.66 15.77
CA ASN A 3 -11.97 -10.35 14.65
C ASN A 3 -12.85 -9.43 13.77
N PHE A 4 -12.68 -8.11 13.88
CA PHE A 4 -13.59 -7.14 13.27
C PHE A 4 -13.51 -7.16 11.73
N PHE A 5 -12.29 -7.12 11.16
CA PHE A 5 -12.10 -7.08 9.70
C PHE A 5 -12.25 -8.43 9.01
N SER A 6 -12.15 -9.57 9.73
CA SER A 6 -12.32 -10.89 9.11
C SER A 6 -13.73 -11.12 8.55
N LYS A 7 -14.74 -10.42 9.12
CA LYS A 7 -16.13 -10.36 8.63
C LYS A 7 -16.32 -9.36 7.46
N TYR A 8 -15.43 -8.37 7.33
CA TYR A 8 -15.53 -7.28 6.36
C TYR A 8 -14.37 -7.27 5.36
N LYS A 9 -14.06 -8.42 4.75
CA LYS A 9 -13.05 -8.53 3.67
C LYS A 9 -13.30 -7.55 2.51
N PHE A 10 -14.55 -7.13 2.32
CA PHE A 10 -14.92 -6.09 1.38
C PHE A 10 -14.13 -4.80 1.57
N ILE A 11 -13.76 -4.42 2.80
CA ILE A 11 -12.94 -3.22 3.06
C ILE A 11 -11.58 -3.35 2.37
N PHE A 12 -10.91 -4.50 2.52
CA PHE A 12 -9.64 -4.74 1.85
C PHE A 12 -9.78 -4.71 0.33
N TYR A 13 -10.83 -5.33 -0.23
CA TYR A 13 -11.06 -5.30 -1.67
C TYR A 13 -11.34 -3.88 -2.19
N LEU A 14 -12.15 -3.11 -1.45
CA LEU A 14 -12.43 -1.72 -1.77
C LEU A 14 -11.14 -0.86 -1.72
N SER A 15 -10.31 -1.03 -0.69
CA SER A 15 -9.02 -0.35 -0.59
C SER A 15 -8.08 -0.69 -1.75
N ASN A 16 -8.07 -1.94 -2.22
CA ASN A 16 -7.31 -2.33 -3.41
C ASN A 16 -7.85 -1.65 -4.67
N ILE A 17 -9.17 -1.62 -4.87
CA ILE A 17 -9.77 -0.93 -6.01
C ILE A 17 -9.44 0.56 -5.98
N ILE A 18 -9.57 1.21 -4.83
CA ILE A 18 -9.22 2.63 -4.66
C ILE A 18 -7.73 2.85 -4.97
N LEU A 19 -6.84 2.00 -4.45
CA LEU A 19 -5.41 2.09 -4.76
C LEU A 19 -5.18 1.96 -6.27
N LEU A 20 -5.74 0.94 -6.92
CA LEU A 20 -5.57 0.71 -8.36
C LEU A 20 -6.05 1.90 -9.19
N VAL A 21 -7.22 2.46 -8.87
CA VAL A 21 -7.76 3.63 -9.57
C VAL A 21 -6.84 4.84 -9.41
N LEU A 22 -6.37 5.13 -8.19
CA LEU A 22 -5.49 6.28 -7.94
C LEU A 22 -4.10 6.09 -8.54
N TYR A 23 -3.58 4.86 -8.51
CA TYR A 23 -2.21 4.54 -8.93
C TYR A 23 -2.07 4.48 -10.45
N LEU A 24 -3.07 3.96 -11.17
CA LEU A 24 -3.02 3.76 -12.62
C LEU A 24 -3.66 4.92 -13.42
N PHE A 25 -4.15 5.96 -12.75
CA PHE A 25 -4.67 7.14 -13.43
C PHE A 25 -3.52 7.95 -14.06
N PRO A 26 -3.68 8.45 -15.31
CA PRO A 26 -2.68 9.31 -15.95
C PRO A 26 -2.62 10.68 -15.25
N GLY A 27 -1.49 11.00 -14.61
CA GLY A 27 -1.39 12.14 -13.68
C GLY A 27 -2.07 11.87 -12.34
N SER A 28 -2.46 12.92 -11.62
CA SER A 28 -3.08 12.84 -10.29
C SER A 28 -4.57 13.12 -10.34
N LEU A 29 -5.40 12.09 -10.09
CA LEU A 29 -6.86 12.25 -10.03
C LEU A 29 -7.27 13.26 -8.95
N LEU A 30 -6.63 13.21 -7.79
CA LEU A 30 -6.85 14.17 -6.71
C LEU A 30 -6.34 15.58 -7.07
N GLY A 31 -5.22 15.67 -7.79
CA GLY A 31 -4.72 16.95 -8.31
C GLY A 31 -5.69 17.63 -9.27
N CYS A 32 -6.22 16.87 -10.22
CA CYS A 32 -7.26 17.34 -11.15
C CYS A 32 -8.46 17.92 -10.39
N TYR A 33 -8.93 17.20 -9.37
CA TYR A 33 -10.14 17.57 -8.63
C TYR A 33 -9.93 18.74 -7.66
N LEU A 34 -8.80 18.78 -6.96
CA LEU A 34 -8.54 19.77 -5.91
C LEU A 34 -7.91 21.06 -6.45
N TYR A 35 -7.06 20.96 -7.47
CA TYR A 35 -6.23 22.07 -7.96
C TYR A 35 -6.52 22.46 -9.42
N ASN A 36 -7.45 21.78 -10.11
CA ASN A 36 -7.63 21.88 -11.56
C ASN A 36 -6.33 21.63 -12.36
N ASP A 37 -5.39 20.90 -11.76
CA ASP A 37 -4.11 20.56 -12.36
C ASP A 37 -3.77 19.09 -12.08
N CYS A 38 -3.86 18.27 -13.12
CA CYS A 38 -3.58 16.85 -13.07
C CYS A 38 -2.09 16.51 -12.93
N GLN A 39 -1.18 17.48 -13.06
CA GLN A 39 0.25 17.26 -12.84
C GLN A 39 0.64 17.42 -11.36
N LEU A 40 -0.21 18.07 -10.56
CA LEU A 40 0.05 18.26 -9.14
C LEU A 40 -0.42 17.05 -8.33
N GLN A 41 0.52 16.32 -7.73
CA GLN A 41 0.22 15.28 -6.77
C GLN A 41 0.01 15.92 -5.38
N PRO A 42 -1.19 15.83 -4.76
CA PRO A 42 -1.37 16.30 -3.40
C PRO A 42 -0.50 15.46 -2.46
N GLN A 43 0.26 16.12 -1.60
CA GLN A 43 1.16 15.49 -0.64
C GLN A 43 0.71 15.79 0.79
N LEU A 44 0.65 14.75 1.63
CA LEU A 44 0.46 14.92 3.07
C LEU A 44 1.72 15.48 3.73
N THR A 45 2.88 14.98 3.30
CA THR A 45 4.21 15.39 3.73
C THR A 45 5.14 15.40 2.52
N LYS A 46 6.17 16.25 2.52
CA LYS A 46 7.14 16.30 1.43
C LYS A 46 7.90 14.99 1.31
N ASP A 47 8.27 14.64 0.09
CA ASP A 47 9.13 13.48 -0.16
C ASP A 47 10.47 13.60 0.57
N PHE A 48 11.02 12.44 0.92
CA PHE A 48 12.32 12.35 1.56
C PHE A 48 13.24 11.46 0.71
N LEU A 49 13.78 10.38 1.28
CA LEU A 49 14.52 9.36 0.53
C LEU A 49 13.61 8.53 -0.38
N VAL A 50 12.34 8.45 -0.04
CA VAL A 50 11.28 7.78 -0.81
C VAL A 50 10.06 8.68 -0.90
N SER A 51 9.18 8.36 -1.83
CA SER A 51 7.89 9.02 -1.96
C SER A 51 7.02 8.74 -0.74
N THR A 52 6.68 9.80 -0.01
CA THR A 52 5.93 9.68 1.25
C THR A 52 4.49 9.24 1.01
N ASN A 53 3.89 9.71 -0.09
CA ASN A 53 2.56 9.29 -0.51
C ASN A 53 2.51 7.77 -0.79
N HIS A 54 3.52 7.24 -1.48
CA HIS A 54 3.62 5.82 -1.80
C HIS A 54 3.85 4.98 -0.54
N LEU A 55 4.73 5.44 0.35
CA LEU A 55 4.92 4.84 1.67
C LEU A 55 3.61 4.77 2.46
N TYR A 56 2.86 5.88 2.54
CA TYR A 56 1.59 5.91 3.27
C TYR A 56 0.53 5.02 2.64
N ALA A 57 0.38 5.06 1.31
CA ALA A 57 -0.61 4.25 0.60
C ALA A 57 -0.39 2.75 0.84
N PHE A 58 0.84 2.26 0.66
CA PHE A 58 1.16 0.86 0.87
C PHE A 58 1.21 0.45 2.34
N SER A 59 1.60 1.34 3.25
CA SER A 59 1.48 1.09 4.69
C SER A 59 0.01 0.90 5.09
N LEU A 60 -0.87 1.79 4.64
CA LEU A 60 -2.30 1.71 4.93
C LEU A 60 -2.93 0.44 4.35
N LEU A 61 -2.64 0.10 3.10
CA LEU A 61 -3.14 -1.13 2.48
C LEU A 61 -2.64 -2.37 3.24
N SER A 62 -1.38 -2.38 3.66
CA SER A 62 -0.77 -3.48 4.41
C SER A 62 -1.41 -3.65 5.79
N ILE A 63 -1.69 -2.54 6.49
CA ILE A 63 -2.40 -2.56 7.78
C ILE A 63 -3.79 -3.17 7.60
N ILE A 64 -4.56 -2.71 6.60
CA ILE A 64 -5.91 -3.21 6.33
C ILE A 64 -5.87 -4.70 5.96
N GLY A 65 -4.93 -5.10 5.10
CA GLY A 65 -4.74 -6.50 4.71
C GLY A 65 -4.41 -7.39 5.91
N PHE A 66 -3.49 -6.95 6.76
CA PHE A 66 -3.06 -7.69 7.94
C PHE A 66 -4.23 -7.90 8.92
N PHE A 67 -5.03 -6.86 9.19
CA PHE A 67 -6.21 -7.01 10.04
C PHE A 67 -7.32 -7.86 9.41
N THR A 68 -7.34 -8.01 8.08
CA THR A 68 -8.34 -8.81 7.36
C THR A 68 -8.10 -10.32 7.47
N TYR A 69 -6.84 -10.77 7.54
CA TYR A 69 -6.50 -12.20 7.51
C TYR A 69 -5.79 -12.65 8.80
N ASN A 70 -6.43 -13.53 9.57
CA ASN A 70 -5.87 -14.03 10.83
C ASN A 70 -5.09 -15.35 10.68
N ASP A 71 -5.32 -16.06 9.59
CA ASP A 71 -4.68 -17.35 9.33
C ASP A 71 -3.25 -17.17 8.80
N SER A 72 -2.30 -17.91 9.37
CA SER A 72 -0.87 -17.77 9.03
C SER A 72 -0.55 -18.08 7.56
N LYS A 73 -1.25 -19.05 6.94
CA LYS A 73 -1.06 -19.35 5.52
C LYS A 73 -1.60 -18.20 4.67
N LYS A 74 -2.79 -17.67 4.99
CA LYS A 74 -3.38 -16.53 4.29
C LYS A 74 -2.53 -15.26 4.42
N LEU A 75 -1.92 -15.03 5.58
CA LEU A 75 -0.98 -13.94 5.80
C LEU A 75 0.27 -14.07 4.92
N ASN A 76 0.84 -15.26 4.78
CA ASN A 76 1.96 -15.45 3.85
C ASN A 76 1.57 -15.14 2.40
N PHE A 77 0.38 -15.57 1.96
CA PHE A 77 -0.13 -15.21 0.64
C PHE A 77 -0.36 -13.71 0.48
N LEU A 78 -0.91 -13.04 1.50
CA LEU A 78 -1.08 -11.59 1.52
C LEU A 78 0.28 -10.88 1.36
N ASN A 79 1.31 -11.32 2.07
CA ASN A 79 2.63 -10.69 2.02
C ASN A 79 3.23 -10.78 0.60
N ILE A 80 3.16 -11.96 -0.01
CA ILE A 80 3.60 -12.16 -1.40
C ILE A 80 2.80 -11.27 -2.34
N TYR A 81 1.47 -11.22 -2.16
CA TYR A 81 0.59 -10.37 -2.95
C TYR A 81 0.96 -8.89 -2.86
N LEU A 82 1.15 -8.35 -1.65
CA LEU A 82 1.46 -6.93 -1.44
C LEU A 82 2.82 -6.55 -2.04
N VAL A 83 3.84 -7.42 -1.90
CA VAL A 83 5.16 -7.19 -2.52
C VAL A 83 5.03 -7.22 -4.04
N LEU A 84 4.36 -8.21 -4.63
CA LEU A 84 4.16 -8.25 -6.08
C LEU A 84 3.37 -7.03 -6.58
N LEU A 85 2.30 -6.64 -5.86
CA LEU A 85 1.50 -5.47 -6.19
C LEU A 85 2.36 -4.20 -6.18
N SER A 86 3.22 -4.02 -5.17
CA SER A 86 4.11 -2.84 -5.04
C SER A 86 5.07 -2.67 -6.22
N ILE A 87 5.54 -3.79 -6.78
CA ILE A 87 6.48 -3.80 -7.90
C ILE A 87 5.73 -3.66 -9.23
N ILE A 88 4.65 -4.44 -9.42
CA ILE A 88 3.88 -4.46 -10.67
C ILE A 88 3.28 -3.09 -10.96
N LEU A 89 2.68 -2.43 -9.96
CA LEU A 89 2.03 -1.14 -10.18
C LEU A 89 3.01 -0.07 -10.63
N GLU A 90 4.22 -0.06 -10.07
CA GLU A 90 5.26 0.87 -10.47
C GLU A 90 5.81 0.57 -11.86
N ILE A 91 6.01 -0.71 -12.20
CA ILE A 91 6.41 -1.10 -13.57
C ILE A 91 5.34 -0.68 -14.61
N LEU A 92 4.05 -0.74 -14.25
CA LEU A 92 2.98 -0.32 -15.15
C LEU A 92 3.04 1.18 -15.49
N HIS A 93 3.65 2.02 -14.65
CA HIS A 93 3.82 3.45 -14.95
C HIS A 93 4.65 3.71 -16.20
N ILE A 94 5.47 2.76 -16.65
CA ILE A 94 6.20 2.83 -17.93
C ILE A 94 5.23 3.00 -19.11
N PHE A 95 4.02 2.47 -19.02
CA PHE A 95 3.04 2.46 -20.10
C PHE A 95 1.94 3.53 -19.96
N ILE A 96 1.93 4.29 -18.87
CA ILE A 96 0.85 5.24 -18.56
C ILE A 96 1.30 6.66 -18.89
N PRO A 97 0.56 7.41 -19.72
CA PRO A 97 0.93 8.78 -20.07
C PRO A 97 0.85 9.70 -18.85
N ALA A 98 1.71 10.72 -18.80
CA ALA A 98 1.85 11.63 -17.65
C ALA A 98 2.16 10.92 -16.31
N ARG A 99 2.64 9.68 -16.39
CA ARG A 99 3.28 8.93 -15.32
C ARG A 99 4.62 8.42 -15.86
N GLY A 100 5.52 8.11 -14.95
CA GLY A 100 6.81 7.52 -15.26
C GLY A 100 7.23 6.61 -14.13
N PHE A 101 8.06 5.62 -14.45
CA PHE A 101 8.67 4.78 -13.42
C PHE A 101 9.66 5.61 -12.59
N GLU A 102 9.52 5.58 -11.27
CA GLU A 102 10.35 6.29 -10.32
C GLU A 102 10.85 5.35 -9.22
N PHE A 103 12.18 5.28 -9.05
CA PHE A 103 12.78 4.49 -7.97
C PHE A 103 12.30 4.92 -6.57
N PRO A 104 12.17 6.23 -6.25
CA PRO A 104 11.63 6.67 -4.96
C PRO A 104 10.20 6.16 -4.69
N ASP A 105 9.37 6.03 -5.72
CA ASP A 105 8.00 5.49 -5.63
C ASP A 105 8.03 3.97 -5.38
N LEU A 106 8.85 3.22 -6.12
CA LEU A 106 9.06 1.79 -5.90
C LEU A 106 9.51 1.49 -4.47
N PHE A 107 10.54 2.22 -4.01
CA PHE A 107 11.07 2.05 -2.66
C PHE A 107 10.08 2.49 -1.60
N GLY A 108 9.29 3.53 -1.85
CA GLY A 108 8.19 3.96 -0.98
C GLY A 108 7.16 2.85 -0.79
N ASN A 109 6.71 2.24 -1.89
CA ASN A 109 5.75 1.13 -1.84
C ASN A 109 6.31 -0.07 -1.03
N LEU A 110 7.53 -0.51 -1.35
CA LEU A 110 8.18 -1.65 -0.71
C LEU A 110 8.43 -1.41 0.78
N LEU A 111 8.91 -0.22 1.15
CA LEU A 111 9.10 0.16 2.56
C LEU A 111 7.77 0.17 3.32
N GLY A 112 6.70 0.70 2.72
CA GLY A 112 5.38 0.70 3.34
C GLY A 112 4.90 -0.72 3.69
N VAL A 113 5.11 -1.69 2.80
CA VAL A 113 4.82 -3.11 3.09
C VAL A 113 5.75 -3.65 4.17
N LEU A 114 7.06 -3.43 4.03
CA LEU A 114 8.08 -4.01 4.91
C LEU A 114 7.96 -3.55 6.36
N ILE A 115 7.63 -2.28 6.61
CA ILE A 115 7.41 -1.74 7.97
C ILE A 115 6.31 -2.53 8.68
N ILE A 116 5.18 -2.78 8.01
CA ILE A 116 4.05 -3.51 8.60
C ILE A 116 4.40 -4.99 8.81
N LEU A 117 5.15 -5.60 7.90
CA LEU A 117 5.66 -6.96 8.09
C LEU A 117 6.54 -7.09 9.32
N MET A 118 7.46 -6.14 9.54
CA MET A 118 8.34 -6.14 10.71
C MET A 118 7.53 -5.99 12.00
N ILE A 119 6.58 -5.05 12.06
CA ILE A 119 5.72 -4.84 13.24
C ILE A 119 4.96 -6.14 13.58
N ASN A 120 4.35 -6.77 12.58
CA ASN A 120 3.64 -8.03 12.78
C ASN A 120 4.58 -9.15 13.25
N PHE A 121 5.77 -9.27 12.69
CA PHE A 121 6.75 -10.27 13.11
C PHE A 121 7.09 -10.13 14.60
N PHE A 122 7.36 -8.91 15.08
CA PHE A 122 7.63 -8.65 16.49
C PHE A 122 6.41 -8.92 17.37
N TYR A 123 5.23 -8.51 16.94
CA TYR A 123 3.98 -8.75 17.67
C TYR A 123 3.72 -10.25 17.90
N ARG A 124 3.82 -11.08 16.84
CA ARG A 124 3.62 -12.52 16.94
C ARG A 124 4.70 -13.21 17.77
N LYS A 125 5.95 -12.72 17.69
CA LYS A 125 7.04 -13.23 18.53
C LYS A 125 6.75 -12.98 20.01
N TYR A 126 6.21 -11.81 20.35
CA TYR A 126 5.83 -11.46 21.71
C TYR A 126 4.65 -12.31 22.21
N GLU A 127 3.58 -12.45 21.41
CA GLU A 127 2.41 -13.27 21.77
C GLU A 127 2.78 -14.75 22.02
N ASN A 128 3.75 -15.30 21.29
CA ASN A 128 4.25 -16.66 21.50
C ASN A 128 5.13 -16.82 22.76
N LEU A 129 5.66 -15.73 23.33
CA LEU A 129 6.45 -15.78 24.57
C LEU A 129 5.55 -15.74 25.82
N GLU A 130 4.34 -15.21 25.70
CA GLU A 130 3.37 -15.10 26.81
C GLU A 130 2.44 -16.31 26.95
N ASN A 131 2.39 -17.21 25.95
CA ASN A 131 1.60 -18.45 25.93
C ASN A 131 2.48 -19.68 26.16
#